data_AF-A0A937BB57-F1
#
_entry.id   AF-A0A937BB57-F1
#
_cell.length_a   1.000
_cell.length_b   1.000
_cell.length_c   1.000
_cell.angle_alpha   90.00
_cell.angle_beta   90.00
_cell.angle_gamma   90.00
#
_symmetry.space_group_name_H-M   'P 1'
#
loop_
_entity.id
_entity.type
_entity.pdbx_description
1 polymer ?
#
loop_
_entity_poly.entity_id
_entity_poly.type
_entity_poly.pdbx_seq_one_letter_code
_entity_poly.pdbx_strand_id
1 'polypeptide(L)'
;MATKKTVERPEGEKDIWDKAEIVLHPLGGLITAITIAMVSYYASDYINRNQENEAKTRLYTELMSRREESESALRKDMFTSIIGTILQNSNTIDEKILQLELLAYNFHESLNLTPLFTYLNRRNNSETTDKALHTKFKNRIYDMSKEVTTKQLASLEGVATVEKFVYFYDSLAFSSNDTFSCMFIDSFLSEDKLIPIKHFVHLSIQAKDTVNSTVTVDLKVGTRIPEKEDKVLNPVFVVDFFEFPMIDNTRLINDKRVAVVLRDFDSKNQFIELDLIFFPGSHSSLKERPYYDDIVAKLLPSRD
;
A
#
# COMPACT_ATOMS: atom_id res chain seq x y z
N MET A 1 -48.71 93.36 56.52
CA MET A 1 -47.82 92.38 57.16
C MET A 1 -47.50 91.29 56.17
N ALA A 2 -46.20 91.09 55.90
CA ALA A 2 -45.63 89.97 55.14
C ALA A 2 -46.02 88.63 55.80
N THR A 3 -46.17 87.51 55.07
CA THR A 3 -45.02 86.70 54.65
C THR A 3 -45.34 85.77 53.47
N LYS A 4 -44.37 85.73 52.55
CA LYS A 4 -44.21 84.78 51.45
C LYS A 4 -43.59 83.49 52.01
N LYS A 5 -44.10 82.31 51.63
CA LYS A 5 -43.35 81.04 51.70
C LYS A 5 -43.64 80.19 50.47
N THR A 6 -42.60 80.05 49.67
CA THR A 6 -42.42 79.11 48.56
C THR A 6 -42.13 77.69 49.07
N VAL A 7 -42.21 76.72 48.15
CA VAL A 7 -41.59 75.37 48.16
C VAL A 7 -42.49 74.29 48.80
N GLU A 8 -42.79 73.11 48.25
CA GLU A 8 -42.09 72.17 47.33
C GLU A 8 -43.13 71.22 46.69
N ARG A 9 -42.88 70.66 45.48
CA ARG A 9 -43.64 69.52 44.94
C ARG A 9 -43.19 68.24 45.66
N PRO A 10 -44.08 67.35 46.13
CA PRO A 10 -43.67 66.03 46.55
C PRO A 10 -43.36 65.17 45.32
N GLU A 11 -42.16 64.60 45.33
CA GLU A 11 -41.63 63.66 44.34
C GLU A 11 -42.55 62.43 44.23
N GLY A 12 -42.91 62.08 43.00
CA GLY A 12 -43.63 60.85 42.70
C GLY A 12 -42.75 59.64 43.00
N GLU A 13 -43.35 58.60 43.57
CA GLU A 13 -42.72 57.29 43.77
C GLU A 13 -42.12 56.80 42.44
N LYS A 14 -40.82 56.49 42.46
CA LYS A 14 -40.12 55.92 41.30
C LYS A 14 -40.75 54.59 40.93
N ASP A 15 -41.16 54.52 39.66
CA ASP A 15 -41.80 53.37 39.04
C ASP A 15 -40.90 52.13 39.14
N ILE A 16 -41.51 50.96 39.21
CA ILE A 16 -40.83 49.67 39.38
C ILE A 16 -39.85 49.41 38.21
N TRP A 17 -40.10 50.07 37.09
CA TRP A 17 -39.25 50.13 35.89
C TRP A 17 -37.93 50.89 36.11
N ASP A 18 -37.92 52.00 36.86
CA ASP A 18 -36.67 52.75 37.16
C ASP A 18 -35.73 51.92 38.05
N LYS A 19 -36.28 51.08 38.93
CA LYS A 19 -35.49 50.16 39.78
C LYS A 19 -34.93 48.98 38.99
N ALA A 20 -35.68 48.48 38.01
CA ALA A 20 -35.19 47.46 37.09
C ALA A 20 -34.05 47.99 36.21
N GLU A 21 -34.17 49.24 35.73
CA GLU A 21 -33.16 49.90 34.89
C GLU A 21 -31.83 50.14 35.61
N ILE A 22 -31.85 50.49 36.90
CA ILE A 22 -30.64 50.67 37.74
C ILE A 22 -29.87 49.35 37.96
N VAL A 23 -30.58 48.22 38.04
CA VAL A 23 -29.97 46.88 38.19
C VAL A 23 -29.53 46.31 36.84
N LEU A 24 -30.24 46.62 35.75
CA LEU A 24 -29.93 46.17 34.39
C LEU A 24 -28.76 46.93 33.74
N HIS A 25 -28.49 48.18 34.15
CA HIS A 25 -27.40 49.00 33.61
C HIS A 25 -26.00 48.34 33.68
N PRO A 26 -25.60 47.69 34.78
CA PRO A 26 -24.36 46.91 34.84
C PRO A 26 -24.51 45.44 34.38
N LEU A 27 -25.72 44.88 34.36
CA LEU A 27 -25.96 43.49 33.92
C LEU A 27 -25.94 43.33 32.39
N GLY A 28 -26.30 44.37 31.63
CA GLY A 28 -26.31 44.32 30.16
C GLY A 28 -24.93 43.95 29.58
N GLY A 29 -23.85 44.55 30.10
CA GLY A 29 -22.49 44.23 29.69
C GLY A 29 -22.07 42.79 29.99
N LEU A 30 -22.53 42.26 31.13
CA LEU A 30 -22.19 40.92 31.59
C LEU A 30 -22.91 39.85 30.77
N ILE A 31 -24.18 40.08 30.42
CA ILE A 31 -24.97 39.20 29.53
C ILE A 31 -24.38 39.20 28.11
N THR A 32 -23.98 40.36 27.59
CA THR A 32 -23.31 40.43 26.27
C THR A 32 -21.96 39.70 26.29
N ALA A 33 -21.18 39.81 27.36
CA ALA A 33 -19.90 39.12 27.48
C ALA A 33 -20.08 37.60 27.55
N ILE A 34 -21.07 37.10 28.30
CA ILE A 34 -21.40 35.67 28.37
C ILE A 34 -21.86 35.16 26.99
N THR A 35 -22.70 35.92 26.28
CA THR A 35 -23.20 35.53 24.96
C THR A 35 -22.07 35.45 23.93
N ILE A 36 -21.20 36.46 23.91
CA ILE A 36 -20.01 36.49 23.06
C ILE A 36 -19.09 35.31 23.41
N ALA A 37 -18.87 35.01 24.69
CA ALA A 37 -18.04 33.88 25.11
C ALA A 37 -18.63 32.53 24.67
N MET A 38 -19.94 32.31 24.82
CA MET A 38 -20.60 31.08 24.38
C MET A 38 -20.53 30.92 22.85
N VAL A 39 -20.86 31.97 22.10
CA VAL A 39 -20.76 31.95 20.63
C VAL A 39 -19.31 31.74 20.19
N SER A 40 -18.34 32.38 20.85
CA SER A 40 -16.92 32.20 20.57
C SER A 40 -16.46 30.78 20.88
N TYR A 41 -16.97 30.17 21.96
CA TYR A 41 -16.65 28.78 22.33
C TYR A 41 -17.22 27.78 21.30
N TYR A 42 -18.49 27.89 20.94
CA TYR A 42 -19.12 27.02 19.93
C TYR A 42 -18.56 27.25 18.51
N ALA A 43 -18.25 28.50 18.15
CA ALA A 43 -17.59 28.81 16.89
C ALA A 43 -16.16 28.26 16.86
N SER A 44 -15.43 28.35 17.97
CA SER A 44 -14.07 27.81 18.09
C SER A 44 -14.05 26.29 17.93
N ASP A 45 -14.99 25.56 18.53
CA ASP A 45 -15.04 24.09 18.39
C ASP A 45 -15.33 23.65 16.93
N TYR A 46 -16.22 24.37 16.23
CA TYR A 46 -16.51 24.12 14.82
C TYR A 46 -15.33 24.47 13.90
N ILE A 47 -14.65 25.59 14.15
CA ILE A 47 -13.50 26.06 13.37
C ILE A 47 -12.26 25.19 13.62
N ASN A 48 -12.00 24.79 14.87
CA ASN A 48 -10.86 23.96 15.25
C ASN A 48 -10.91 22.58 14.57
N ARG A 49 -12.10 21.97 14.45
CA ARG A 49 -12.27 20.70 13.72
C ARG A 49 -11.87 20.81 12.25
N ASN A 50 -12.19 21.93 11.59
CA ASN A 50 -11.81 22.15 10.20
C ASN A 50 -10.30 22.46 10.06
N GLN A 51 -9.73 23.24 10.97
CA GLN A 51 -8.30 23.55 10.98
C GLN A 51 -7.43 22.32 11.27
N GLU A 52 -7.86 21.42 12.16
CA GLU A 52 -7.15 20.16 12.43
C GLU A 52 -7.13 19.25 11.20
N ASN A 53 -8.25 19.15 10.48
CA ASN A 53 -8.32 18.35 9.25
C ASN A 53 -7.46 18.95 8.13
N GLU A 54 -7.43 20.27 8.01
CA GLU A 54 -6.58 20.99 7.06
C GLU A 54 -5.08 20.83 7.41
N ALA A 55 -4.72 20.94 8.69
CA ALA A 55 -3.35 20.74 9.17
C ALA A 55 -2.86 19.29 8.95
N LYS A 56 -3.72 18.30 9.23
CA LYS A 56 -3.44 16.88 8.91
C LYS A 56 -3.22 16.73 7.41
N THR A 57 -4.13 17.24 6.58
CA THR A 57 -4.03 17.17 5.12
C THR A 57 -2.72 17.79 4.62
N ARG A 58 -2.33 18.96 5.15
CA ARG A 58 -1.09 19.63 4.79
C ARG A 58 0.15 18.82 5.19
N LEU A 59 0.20 18.32 6.42
CA LEU A 59 1.30 17.46 6.89
C LEU A 59 1.41 16.20 6.01
N TYR A 60 0.29 15.57 5.66
CA TYR A 60 0.27 14.44 4.73
C TYR A 60 0.81 14.82 3.35
N THR A 61 0.38 15.95 2.77
CA THR A 61 0.90 16.42 1.48
C THR A 61 2.40 16.73 1.53
N GLU A 62 2.89 17.31 2.63
CA GLU A 62 4.31 17.61 2.81
C GLU A 62 5.14 16.33 2.98
N LEU A 63 4.71 15.39 3.84
CA LEU A 63 5.37 14.10 4.02
C LEU A 63 5.41 13.32 2.71
N MET A 64 4.30 13.34 1.96
CA MET A 64 4.20 12.70 0.65
C MET A 64 5.16 13.33 -0.36
N SER A 65 5.19 14.67 -0.43
CA SER A 65 6.10 15.39 -1.30
C SER A 65 7.56 15.13 -0.95
N ARG A 66 7.91 15.14 0.35
CA ARG A 66 9.27 14.83 0.82
C ARG A 66 9.67 13.39 0.54
N ARG A 67 8.73 12.45 0.68
CA ARG A 67 8.91 11.06 0.29
C ARG A 67 9.13 10.93 -1.22
N GLU A 68 8.32 11.57 -2.05
CA GLU A 68 8.46 11.52 -3.51
C GLU A 68 9.79 12.14 -3.98
N GLU A 69 10.24 13.21 -3.32
CA GLU A 69 11.53 13.85 -3.59
C GLU A 69 12.72 12.96 -3.18
N SER A 70 12.70 12.41 -1.97
CA SER A 70 13.77 11.52 -1.49
C SER A 70 13.86 10.22 -2.29
N GLU A 71 12.72 9.67 -2.69
CA GLU A 71 12.65 8.47 -3.53
C GLU A 71 13.15 8.75 -4.96
N SER A 72 12.84 9.92 -5.52
CA SER A 72 13.33 10.31 -6.86
C SER A 72 14.83 10.59 -6.87
N ALA A 73 15.36 11.22 -5.82
CA ALA A 73 16.80 11.45 -5.65
C ALA A 73 17.56 10.13 -5.48
N LEU A 74 17.08 9.25 -4.59
CA LEU A 74 17.66 7.92 -4.38
C LEU A 74 17.65 7.10 -5.67
N ARG A 75 16.55 7.10 -6.43
CA ARG A 75 16.48 6.45 -7.75
C ARG A 75 17.51 7.00 -8.73
N LYS A 76 17.72 8.32 -8.78
CA LYS A 76 18.68 8.95 -9.68
C LYS A 76 20.12 8.59 -9.35
N ASP A 77 20.50 8.69 -8.07
CA ASP A 77 21.88 8.44 -7.62
C ASP A 77 22.23 6.96 -7.76
N MET A 78 21.28 6.10 -7.39
CA MET A 78 21.35 4.66 -7.58
C MET A 78 21.45 4.29 -9.07
N PHE A 79 20.56 4.81 -9.93
CA PHE A 79 20.59 4.54 -11.38
C PHE A 79 21.90 4.97 -12.04
N THR A 80 22.44 6.12 -11.64
CA THR A 80 23.71 6.65 -12.16
C THR A 80 24.89 5.75 -11.77
N SER A 81 24.92 5.28 -10.52
CA SER A 81 25.94 4.34 -10.02
C SER A 81 25.89 3.00 -10.76
N ILE A 82 24.67 2.48 -11.02
CA ILE A 82 24.43 1.23 -11.74
C ILE A 82 24.85 1.36 -13.21
N ILE A 83 24.38 2.38 -13.93
CA ILE A 83 24.69 2.54 -15.35
C ILE A 83 26.20 2.75 -15.57
N GLY A 84 26.82 3.62 -14.75
CA GLY A 84 28.22 4.00 -14.91
C GLY A 84 29.20 2.88 -14.53
N THR A 85 28.94 2.15 -13.44
CA THR A 85 29.90 1.14 -12.93
C THR A 85 29.67 -0.23 -13.56
N ILE A 86 28.40 -0.55 -13.87
CA ILE A 86 27.98 -1.93 -14.14
C ILE A 86 27.72 -2.12 -15.64
N LEU A 87 26.92 -1.26 -16.29
CA LEU A 87 26.46 -1.54 -17.67
C LEU A 87 27.42 -1.11 -18.79
N GLN A 88 28.38 -0.21 -18.55
CA GLN A 88 29.21 0.37 -19.61
C GLN A 88 30.54 -0.36 -19.87
N ASN A 89 31.02 -1.25 -18.98
CA ASN A 89 32.38 -1.80 -19.05
C ASN A 89 32.51 -3.35 -19.04
N SER A 90 31.41 -4.12 -19.03
CA SER A 90 31.48 -5.59 -19.01
C SER A 90 31.42 -6.21 -20.40
N ASN A 91 32.47 -6.95 -20.77
CA ASN A 91 32.59 -7.60 -22.07
C ASN A 91 32.06 -9.04 -22.05
N THR A 92 32.13 -9.72 -20.89
CA THR A 92 31.75 -11.13 -20.77
C THR A 92 30.40 -11.33 -20.07
N ILE A 93 29.74 -12.46 -20.34
CA ILE A 93 28.48 -12.83 -19.67
C ILE A 93 28.69 -13.04 -18.16
N ASP A 94 29.82 -13.61 -17.76
CA ASP A 94 30.14 -13.85 -16.36
C ASP A 94 30.26 -12.55 -15.55
N GLU A 95 30.95 -11.55 -16.10
CA GLU A 95 31.03 -10.21 -15.52
C GLU A 95 29.64 -9.59 -15.36
N LYS A 96 28.77 -9.73 -16.37
CA LYS A 96 27.39 -9.21 -16.33
C LYS A 96 26.53 -9.92 -15.28
N ILE A 97 26.72 -11.23 -15.09
CA ILE A 97 26.00 -11.98 -14.04
C ILE A 97 26.49 -11.55 -12.66
N LEU A 98 27.80 -11.43 -12.43
CA LEU A 98 28.36 -10.91 -11.17
C LEU A 98 27.83 -9.51 -10.85
N GLN A 99 27.75 -8.69 -11.88
CA GLN A 99 27.20 -7.35 -11.81
C GLN A 99 25.72 -7.31 -11.42
N LEU A 100 24.91 -8.19 -12.03
CA LEU A 100 23.52 -8.37 -11.62
C LEU A 100 23.42 -8.88 -10.17
N GLU A 101 24.35 -9.73 -9.73
CA GLU A 101 24.40 -10.26 -8.36
C GLU A 101 24.66 -9.17 -7.32
N LEU A 102 25.65 -8.33 -7.56
CA LEU A 102 25.91 -7.16 -6.72
C LEU A 102 24.70 -6.22 -6.68
N LEU A 103 24.07 -5.98 -7.84
CA LEU A 103 22.88 -5.16 -7.91
C LEU A 103 21.74 -5.77 -7.11
N ALA A 104 21.44 -7.04 -7.35
CA ALA A 104 20.34 -7.76 -6.75
C ALA A 104 20.43 -7.77 -5.22
N TYR A 105 21.61 -8.08 -4.66
CA TYR A 105 21.73 -8.18 -3.22
C TYR A 105 21.69 -6.84 -2.50
N ASN A 106 22.20 -5.78 -3.11
CA ASN A 106 22.18 -4.45 -2.48
C ASN A 106 20.87 -3.69 -2.69
N PHE A 107 20.08 -4.07 -3.70
CA PHE A 107 19.01 -3.21 -4.21
C PHE A 107 17.69 -3.92 -4.56
N HIS A 108 17.52 -5.16 -4.10
CA HIS A 108 16.32 -5.97 -4.34
C HIS A 108 15.00 -5.33 -3.92
N GLU A 109 14.97 -4.41 -2.94
CA GLU A 109 13.74 -3.72 -2.53
C GLU A 109 13.45 -2.46 -3.35
N SER A 110 14.51 -1.87 -3.92
CA SER A 110 14.48 -0.51 -4.48
C SER A 110 14.24 -0.47 -5.99
N LEU A 111 14.46 -1.57 -6.72
CA LEU A 111 14.36 -1.62 -8.18
C LEU A 111 13.65 -2.85 -8.71
N ASN A 112 13.00 -2.68 -9.85
CA ASN A 112 12.54 -3.81 -10.66
C ASN A 112 13.72 -4.43 -11.42
N LEU A 113 14.17 -5.59 -10.95
CA LEU A 113 15.29 -6.33 -11.54
C LEU A 113 14.85 -7.35 -12.60
N THR A 114 13.55 -7.66 -12.69
CA THR A 114 13.00 -8.66 -13.62
C THR A 114 13.53 -8.48 -15.05
N PRO A 115 13.54 -7.26 -15.66
CA PRO A 115 14.07 -7.09 -17.01
C PRO A 115 15.54 -7.48 -17.17
N LEU A 116 16.37 -7.28 -16.14
CA LEU A 116 17.79 -7.62 -16.17
C LEU A 116 18.01 -9.13 -16.05
N PHE A 117 17.27 -9.80 -15.16
CA PHE A 117 17.27 -11.25 -15.06
C PHE A 117 16.82 -11.90 -16.38
N THR A 118 15.68 -11.47 -16.94
CA THR A 118 15.17 -11.97 -18.23
C THR A 118 16.18 -11.71 -19.36
N TYR A 119 16.79 -10.53 -19.40
CA TYR A 119 17.78 -10.18 -20.41
C TYR A 119 19.01 -11.08 -20.35
N LEU A 120 19.60 -11.30 -19.18
CA LEU A 120 20.78 -12.14 -19.02
C LEU A 120 20.47 -13.62 -19.26
N ASN A 121 19.31 -14.11 -18.82
CA ASN A 121 18.89 -15.48 -19.08
C ASN A 121 18.72 -15.73 -20.60
N ARG A 122 18.04 -14.80 -21.30
CA ARG A 122 17.90 -14.85 -22.76
C ARG A 122 19.25 -14.81 -23.47
N ARG A 123 20.15 -13.93 -23.01
CA ARG A 123 21.50 -13.79 -23.59
C ARG A 123 22.35 -15.04 -23.38
N ASN A 124 22.30 -15.64 -22.20
CA ASN A 124 22.94 -16.93 -21.93
C ASN A 124 22.43 -18.01 -22.87
N ASN A 125 21.11 -18.07 -23.11
CA ASN A 125 20.51 -19.03 -24.05
C ASN A 125 20.95 -18.83 -25.51
N SER A 126 21.29 -17.61 -25.93
CA SER A 126 21.69 -17.31 -27.31
C SER A 126 23.20 -17.30 -27.56
N GLU A 127 24.00 -16.84 -26.60
CA GLU A 127 25.44 -16.56 -26.81
C GLU A 127 26.36 -17.64 -26.23
N THR A 128 25.92 -18.43 -25.25
CA THR A 128 26.76 -19.46 -24.61
C THR A 128 26.64 -20.79 -25.34
N THR A 129 27.64 -21.13 -26.17
CA THR A 129 27.64 -22.39 -26.94
C THR A 129 28.03 -23.62 -26.11
N ASP A 130 28.88 -23.45 -25.09
CA ASP A 130 29.27 -24.54 -24.20
C ASP A 130 28.13 -24.89 -23.23
N LYS A 131 27.64 -26.12 -23.31
CA LYS A 131 26.55 -26.65 -22.47
C LYS A 131 26.86 -26.58 -20.97
N ALA A 132 28.11 -26.81 -20.58
CA ALA A 132 28.49 -26.81 -19.16
C ALA A 132 28.46 -25.39 -18.59
N LEU A 133 29.04 -24.42 -19.32
CA LEU A 133 28.99 -23.00 -18.95
C LEU A 133 27.56 -22.45 -19.00
N HIS A 134 26.78 -22.82 -20.03
CA HIS A 134 25.37 -22.42 -20.16
C HIS A 134 24.56 -22.83 -18.93
N THR A 135 24.71 -24.08 -18.50
CA THR A 135 24.01 -24.61 -17.31
C THR A 135 24.50 -23.90 -16.04
N LYS A 136 25.81 -23.68 -15.90
CA LYS A 136 26.38 -22.97 -14.75
C LYS A 136 25.83 -21.55 -14.61
N PHE A 137 25.79 -20.80 -15.71
CA PHE A 137 25.25 -19.44 -15.72
C PHE A 137 23.75 -19.40 -15.48
N LYS A 138 22.99 -20.33 -16.09
CA LYS A 138 21.55 -20.46 -15.87
C LYS A 138 21.24 -20.69 -14.39
N ASN A 139 21.93 -21.66 -13.76
CA ASN A 139 21.75 -21.96 -12.34
C ASN A 139 22.10 -20.75 -11.48
N ARG A 140 23.23 -20.08 -11.73
CA ARG A 140 23.63 -18.88 -10.98
C ARG A 140 22.59 -17.76 -11.07
N ILE A 141 21.98 -17.54 -12.23
CA ILE A 141 20.92 -16.54 -12.41
C ILE A 141 19.66 -16.94 -11.62
N TYR A 142 19.27 -18.22 -11.64
CA TYR A 142 18.09 -18.72 -10.94
C TYR A 142 18.27 -18.75 -9.43
N ASP A 143 19.45 -19.16 -8.95
CA ASP A 143 19.78 -19.18 -7.52
C ASP A 143 19.77 -17.76 -6.95
N MET A 144 20.35 -16.80 -7.69
CA MET A 144 20.30 -15.39 -7.34
C MET A 144 18.86 -14.86 -7.27
N SER A 145 17.98 -15.23 -8.21
CA SER A 145 16.59 -14.75 -8.17
C SER A 145 15.81 -15.39 -7.01
N LYS A 146 16.03 -16.68 -6.73
CA LYS A 146 15.49 -17.36 -5.54
C LYS A 146 15.95 -16.69 -4.24
N GLU A 147 17.21 -16.26 -4.17
CA GLU A 147 17.75 -15.52 -3.02
C GLU A 147 17.09 -14.15 -2.88
N VAL A 148 16.92 -13.40 -3.98
CA VAL A 148 16.19 -12.11 -4.00
C VAL A 148 14.76 -12.29 -3.48
N THR A 149 14.02 -13.27 -4.00
CA THR A 149 12.67 -13.58 -3.52
C THR A 149 12.67 -13.90 -2.03
N THR A 150 13.64 -14.68 -1.56
CA THR A 150 13.74 -15.05 -0.15
C THR A 150 14.02 -13.83 0.74
N LYS A 151 14.87 -12.89 0.30
CA LYS A 151 15.11 -11.63 1.02
C LYS A 151 13.87 -10.73 1.03
N GLN A 152 13.16 -10.60 -0.09
CA GLN A 152 11.90 -9.86 -0.14
C GLN A 152 10.85 -10.49 0.79
N LEU A 153 10.74 -11.82 0.83
CA LEU A 153 9.85 -12.50 1.77
C LEU A 153 10.25 -12.26 3.23
N ALA A 154 11.54 -12.25 3.55
CA ALA A 154 12.05 -11.92 4.88
C ALA A 154 11.65 -10.48 5.29
N SER A 155 11.67 -9.51 4.36
CA SER A 155 11.20 -8.13 4.62
C SER A 155 9.69 -8.06 4.90
N LEU A 156 8.93 -9.08 4.48
CA LEU A 156 7.50 -9.22 4.66
C LEU A 156 7.12 -10.08 5.87
N GLU A 157 8.11 -10.60 6.63
CA GLU A 157 7.84 -11.40 7.81
C GLU A 157 7.00 -10.62 8.85
N GLY A 158 6.00 -11.30 9.41
CA GLY A 158 5.09 -10.73 10.40
C GLY A 158 3.94 -9.88 9.83
N VAL A 159 4.03 -9.42 8.58
CA VAL A 159 2.95 -8.67 7.91
C VAL A 159 2.31 -9.42 6.74
N ALA A 160 3.02 -10.39 6.16
CA ALA A 160 2.52 -11.22 5.09
C ALA A 160 2.03 -12.60 5.59
N THR A 161 1.02 -13.12 4.89
CA THR A 161 0.60 -14.52 4.99
C THR A 161 1.06 -15.24 3.72
N VAL A 162 1.75 -16.37 3.88
CA VAL A 162 2.28 -17.16 2.76
C VAL A 162 1.61 -18.53 2.77
N GLU A 163 0.98 -18.88 1.66
CA GLU A 163 0.40 -20.20 1.40
C GLU A 163 1.23 -20.93 0.36
N LYS A 164 1.70 -22.13 0.69
CA LYS A 164 2.58 -22.91 -0.16
C LYS A 164 1.80 -23.96 -0.93
N PHE A 165 2.04 -24.05 -2.23
CA PHE A 165 1.40 -25.00 -3.11
C PHE A 165 2.44 -25.83 -3.85
N VAL A 166 2.47 -27.12 -3.54
CA VAL A 166 3.29 -28.09 -4.25
C VAL A 166 2.41 -28.88 -5.19
N TYR A 167 2.71 -28.81 -6.48
CA TYR A 167 2.01 -29.51 -7.53
C TYR A 167 2.89 -30.60 -8.13
N PHE A 168 2.50 -31.87 -7.95
CA PHE A 168 3.13 -33.01 -8.60
C PHE A 168 2.39 -33.34 -9.89
N TYR A 169 3.10 -33.35 -11.02
CA TYR A 169 2.55 -33.69 -12.32
C TYR A 169 3.12 -35.03 -12.80
N ASP A 170 2.67 -36.14 -12.20
CA ASP A 170 2.99 -37.44 -12.81
C ASP A 170 2.32 -37.53 -14.20
N SER A 171 2.99 -38.23 -15.11
CA SER A 171 2.65 -38.55 -16.50
C SER A 171 1.21 -39.06 -16.75
N LEU A 172 0.43 -39.36 -15.71
CA LEU A 172 -0.96 -39.83 -15.77
C LEU A 172 -2.01 -38.84 -15.24
N ALA A 173 -1.63 -37.67 -14.70
CA ALA A 173 -2.60 -36.77 -14.06
C ALA A 173 -2.22 -35.27 -14.13
N PHE A 174 -1.77 -34.76 -15.28
CA PHE A 174 -1.92 -33.31 -15.53
C PHE A 174 -3.41 -33.02 -15.76
N SER A 175 -4.14 -32.77 -14.68
CA SER A 175 -5.49 -32.20 -14.73
C SER A 175 -5.33 -30.68 -14.78
N SER A 176 -5.65 -30.07 -15.92
CA SER A 176 -5.69 -28.61 -16.10
C SER A 176 -6.70 -27.87 -15.20
N ASN A 177 -7.30 -28.58 -14.23
CA ASN A 177 -8.30 -28.10 -13.28
C ASN A 177 -7.88 -28.29 -11.81
N ASP A 178 -6.68 -28.81 -11.53
CA ASP A 178 -6.21 -28.88 -10.15
C ASP A 178 -6.07 -27.46 -9.61
N THR A 179 -6.96 -27.15 -8.66
CA THR A 179 -7.19 -25.81 -8.17
C THR A 179 -6.85 -25.78 -6.69
N PHE A 180 -5.80 -25.05 -6.37
CA PHE A 180 -5.43 -24.72 -5.00
C PHE A 180 -6.34 -23.61 -4.51
N SER A 181 -6.83 -23.72 -3.29
CA SER A 181 -7.75 -22.73 -2.72
C SER A 181 -7.33 -22.36 -1.31
N CYS A 182 -7.29 -21.07 -1.02
CA CYS A 182 -7.06 -20.55 0.32
C CYS A 182 -7.94 -19.33 0.60
N MET A 183 -7.95 -18.89 1.85
CA MET A 183 -8.66 -17.69 2.27
C MET A 183 -7.73 -16.78 3.05
N PHE A 184 -7.61 -15.53 2.60
CA PHE A 184 -6.98 -14.47 3.36
C PHE A 184 -8.04 -13.61 4.04
N ILE A 185 -7.77 -13.20 5.27
CA ILE A 185 -8.67 -12.40 6.08
C ILE A 185 -8.00 -11.05 6.34
N ASP A 186 -8.79 -10.01 6.18
CA ASP A 186 -8.40 -8.64 6.52
C ASP A 186 -9.58 -7.92 7.18
N SER A 187 -9.38 -6.68 7.60
CA SER A 187 -10.46 -5.85 8.13
C SER A 187 -10.16 -4.37 7.97
N PHE A 188 -11.21 -3.55 7.94
CA PHE A 188 -11.11 -2.10 8.00
C PHE A 188 -12.07 -1.55 9.03
N LEU A 189 -11.74 -0.36 9.56
CA LEU A 189 -12.58 0.34 10.51
C LEU A 189 -13.57 1.22 9.76
N SER A 190 -14.85 1.13 10.10
CA SER A 190 -15.93 2.00 9.61
C SER A 190 -16.81 2.37 10.79
N GLU A 191 -16.94 3.67 11.11
CA GLU A 191 -17.82 4.16 12.19
C GLU A 191 -17.70 3.37 13.51
N ASP A 192 -16.47 3.16 13.96
CA ASP A 192 -16.11 2.39 15.17
C ASP A 192 -16.47 0.89 15.15
N LYS A 193 -16.88 0.35 14.00
CA LYS A 193 -17.07 -1.09 13.79
C LYS A 193 -15.97 -1.66 12.91
N LEU A 194 -15.39 -2.77 13.36
CA LEU A 194 -14.43 -3.54 12.56
C LEU A 194 -15.19 -4.40 11.56
N ILE A 195 -15.07 -4.09 10.27
CA ILE A 195 -15.71 -4.82 9.20
C ILE A 195 -14.70 -5.84 8.63
N PRO A 196 -14.99 -7.15 8.69
CA PRO A 196 -14.09 -8.16 8.13
C PRO A 196 -14.20 -8.21 6.60
N ILE A 197 -13.06 -8.32 5.93
CA ILE A 197 -12.94 -8.61 4.51
C ILE A 197 -12.40 -10.04 4.35
N LYS A 198 -13.04 -10.83 3.48
CA LYS A 198 -12.56 -12.18 3.13
C LYS A 198 -12.15 -12.21 1.68
N HIS A 199 -10.92 -12.65 1.41
CA HIS A 199 -10.41 -12.87 0.07
C HIS A 199 -10.31 -14.38 -0.17
N PHE A 200 -11.18 -14.91 -1.02
CA PHE A 200 -11.12 -16.29 -1.49
C PHE A 200 -10.20 -16.32 -2.71
N VAL A 201 -9.10 -17.07 -2.61
CA VAL A 201 -8.12 -17.18 -3.68
C VAL A 201 -8.14 -18.59 -4.21
N HIS A 202 -8.30 -18.73 -5.52
CA HIS A 202 -8.15 -19.98 -6.25
C HIS A 202 -7.02 -19.83 -7.26
N LEU A 203 -6.06 -20.75 -7.22
CA LEU A 203 -4.92 -20.80 -8.13
C LEU A 203 -4.96 -22.12 -8.89
N SER A 204 -5.03 -22.04 -10.21
CA SER A 204 -5.03 -23.22 -11.08
C SER A 204 -3.85 -23.16 -12.05
N ILE A 205 -3.21 -24.30 -12.29
CA ILE A 205 -2.11 -24.40 -13.26
C ILE A 205 -2.70 -24.79 -14.62
N GLN A 206 -2.60 -23.90 -15.60
CA GLN A 206 -3.14 -24.13 -16.96
C GLN A 206 -2.13 -24.80 -17.89
N ALA A 207 -0.86 -24.42 -17.81
CA ALA A 207 0.20 -24.96 -18.66
C ALA A 207 1.57 -24.84 -18.00
N LYS A 208 2.54 -25.61 -18.48
CA LYS A 208 3.94 -25.57 -18.02
C LYS A 208 4.92 -25.73 -19.19
N ASP A 209 6.05 -25.03 -19.12
CA ASP A 209 7.18 -25.16 -20.03
C ASP A 209 8.43 -25.60 -19.24
N THR A 210 8.89 -26.82 -19.48
CA THR A 210 10.05 -27.38 -18.79
C THR A 210 11.39 -26.85 -19.30
N VAL A 211 11.44 -26.23 -20.49
CA VAL A 211 12.68 -25.69 -21.07
C VAL A 211 13.03 -24.37 -20.40
N ASN A 212 12.03 -23.48 -20.32
CA ASN A 212 12.18 -22.16 -19.72
C ASN A 212 11.87 -22.16 -18.21
N SER A 213 11.33 -23.25 -17.67
CA SER A 213 10.88 -23.37 -16.27
C SER A 213 9.80 -22.34 -15.95
N THR A 214 8.78 -22.26 -16.81
CA THR A 214 7.66 -21.33 -16.65
C THR A 214 6.35 -22.06 -16.48
N VAL A 215 5.41 -21.42 -15.80
CA VAL A 215 4.10 -21.97 -15.46
C VAL A 215 3.04 -20.92 -15.79
N THR A 216 2.04 -21.29 -16.58
CA THR A 216 0.86 -20.43 -16.81
C THR A 216 -0.15 -20.73 -15.72
N VAL A 217 -0.54 -19.69 -14.98
CA VAL A 217 -1.47 -19.79 -13.86
C VAL A 217 -2.72 -18.94 -14.09
N ASP A 218 -3.85 -19.45 -13.61
CA ASP A 218 -5.11 -18.72 -13.47
C ASP A 218 -5.30 -18.39 -12.00
N LEU A 219 -5.36 -17.10 -11.68
CA LEU A 219 -5.54 -16.62 -10.31
C LEU A 219 -6.92 -15.98 -10.21
N LYS A 220 -7.85 -16.67 -9.54
CA LYS A 220 -9.17 -16.14 -9.23
C LYS A 220 -9.23 -15.63 -7.81
N VAL A 221 -9.48 -14.33 -7.63
CA VAL A 221 -9.61 -13.70 -6.31
C VAL A 221 -11.01 -13.12 -6.14
N GLY A 222 -11.81 -13.73 -5.28
CA GLY A 222 -13.10 -13.21 -4.85
C GLY A 222 -12.97 -12.45 -3.53
N THR A 223 -13.28 -11.17 -3.53
CA THR A 223 -13.29 -10.33 -2.32
C THR A 223 -14.72 -10.13 -1.84
N ARG A 224 -15.01 -10.59 -0.63
CA ARG A 224 -16.29 -10.44 0.04
C ARG A 224 -16.20 -9.43 1.17
N ILE A 225 -17.04 -8.42 1.10
CA ILE A 225 -17.27 -7.44 2.15
C ILE A 225 -18.75 -7.57 2.57
N PRO A 226 -19.06 -7.61 3.86
CA PRO A 226 -20.45 -7.60 4.33
C PRO A 226 -21.26 -6.49 3.64
N GLU A 227 -22.47 -6.82 3.21
CA GLU A 227 -23.44 -5.86 2.64
C GLU A 227 -23.02 -5.19 1.31
N LYS A 228 -21.92 -5.64 0.69
CA LYS A 228 -21.49 -5.22 -0.65
C LYS A 228 -21.44 -6.39 -1.61
N GLU A 229 -21.56 -6.11 -2.90
CA GLU A 229 -21.36 -7.11 -3.94
C GLU A 229 -19.92 -7.63 -3.94
N ASP A 230 -19.77 -8.94 -4.21
CA ASP A 230 -18.46 -9.56 -4.28
C ASP A 230 -17.70 -9.05 -5.51
N LYS A 231 -16.47 -8.59 -5.29
CA LYS A 231 -15.57 -8.22 -6.38
C LYS A 231 -14.71 -9.42 -6.75
N VAL A 232 -14.78 -9.84 -8.01
CA VAL A 232 -13.98 -10.96 -8.52
C VAL A 232 -12.93 -10.45 -9.51
N LEU A 233 -11.69 -10.89 -9.32
CA LEU A 233 -10.58 -10.70 -10.26
C LEU A 233 -10.15 -12.07 -10.78
N ASN A 234 -9.84 -12.18 -12.07
CA ASN A 234 -9.40 -13.44 -12.69
C ASN A 234 -8.24 -13.23 -13.68
N PRO A 235 -7.09 -12.67 -13.25
CA PRO A 235 -5.91 -12.57 -14.09
C PRO A 235 -5.31 -13.94 -14.44
N VAL A 236 -4.95 -14.10 -15.71
CA VAL A 236 -4.15 -15.22 -16.22
C VAL A 236 -2.80 -14.68 -16.64
N PHE A 237 -1.72 -15.29 -16.15
CA PHE A 237 -0.36 -14.85 -16.43
C PHE A 237 0.64 -16.00 -16.34
N VAL A 238 1.85 -15.74 -16.84
CA VAL A 238 2.98 -16.67 -16.77
C VAL A 238 3.83 -16.30 -15.55
N VAL A 239 4.27 -17.31 -14.81
CA VAL A 239 5.17 -17.20 -13.67
C VAL A 239 6.42 -18.00 -13.96
N ASP A 240 7.57 -17.35 -13.80
CA ASP A 240 8.91 -17.86 -13.84
C ASP A 240 9.66 -17.51 -12.52
N PHE A 241 10.99 -17.64 -12.50
CA PHE A 241 11.80 -17.39 -11.30
C PHE A 241 12.12 -15.90 -11.06
N PHE A 242 11.67 -15.01 -11.93
CA PHE A 242 12.00 -13.59 -11.96
C PHE A 242 10.80 -12.68 -11.63
N GLU A 243 9.62 -13.26 -11.38
CA GLU A 243 8.49 -12.57 -10.77
C GLU A 243 8.73 -12.44 -9.26
N PHE A 244 9.03 -11.22 -8.84
CA PHE A 244 9.33 -10.90 -7.46
C PHE A 244 8.09 -10.34 -6.74
N PRO A 245 7.77 -10.78 -5.51
CA PRO A 245 6.49 -10.49 -4.88
C PRO A 245 6.23 -8.99 -4.64
N MET A 246 7.27 -8.22 -4.30
CA MET A 246 7.12 -6.77 -4.08
C MET A 246 6.94 -5.99 -5.39
N ILE A 247 7.16 -6.60 -6.55
CA ILE A 247 7.15 -5.96 -7.87
C ILE A 247 5.95 -6.42 -8.71
N ASP A 248 5.74 -7.73 -8.78
CA ASP A 248 4.71 -8.37 -9.59
C ASP A 248 3.65 -8.97 -8.66
N ASN A 249 2.60 -8.19 -8.42
CA ASN A 249 1.49 -8.54 -7.56
C ASN A 249 0.16 -8.02 -8.11
N THR A 250 -0.91 -8.67 -7.71
CA THR A 250 -2.28 -8.24 -7.99
C THR A 250 -2.80 -7.39 -6.83
N ARG A 251 -3.29 -6.19 -7.14
CA ARG A 251 -3.90 -5.29 -6.16
C ARG A 251 -5.31 -5.71 -5.79
N LEU A 252 -5.56 -5.74 -4.49
CA LEU A 252 -6.86 -6.04 -3.88
C LEU A 252 -7.42 -4.79 -3.19
N ILE A 253 -8.64 -4.90 -2.68
CA ILE A 253 -9.28 -3.84 -1.87
C ILE A 253 -8.50 -3.65 -0.56
N ASN A 254 -8.65 -2.48 0.05
CA ASN A 254 -8.03 -2.10 1.33
C ASN A 254 -6.50 -2.07 1.28
N ASP A 255 -5.96 -1.66 0.13
CA ASP A 255 -4.52 -1.61 -0.14
C ASP A 255 -3.79 -2.93 0.19
N LYS A 256 -4.46 -4.06 -0.04
CA LYS A 256 -3.83 -5.39 0.05
C LYS A 256 -3.29 -5.82 -1.31
N ARG A 257 -2.30 -6.70 -1.29
CA ARG A 257 -1.67 -7.28 -2.47
C ARG A 257 -1.63 -8.80 -2.34
N VAL A 258 -1.73 -9.47 -3.47
CA VAL A 258 -1.47 -10.91 -3.59
C VAL A 258 -0.46 -11.14 -4.71
N ALA A 259 0.62 -11.85 -4.41
CA ALA A 259 1.63 -12.25 -5.38
C ALA A 259 1.66 -13.78 -5.51
N VAL A 260 1.97 -14.28 -6.71
CA VAL A 260 2.26 -15.68 -6.97
C VAL A 260 3.71 -15.76 -7.39
N VAL A 261 4.51 -16.59 -6.72
CA VAL A 261 5.94 -16.72 -7.00
C VAL A 261 6.33 -18.18 -7.16
N LEU A 262 7.17 -18.46 -8.16
CA LEU A 262 7.77 -19.78 -8.35
C LEU A 262 8.95 -19.97 -7.39
N ARG A 263 8.81 -20.94 -6.48
CA ARG A 263 9.85 -21.32 -5.53
C ARG A 263 10.75 -22.40 -6.09
N ASP A 264 10.15 -23.41 -6.71
CA ASP A 264 10.91 -24.47 -7.33
C ASP A 264 10.21 -25.08 -8.54
N PHE A 265 11.01 -25.61 -9.44
CA PHE A 265 10.56 -26.28 -10.64
C PHE A 265 11.52 -27.41 -10.94
N ASP A 266 11.10 -28.64 -10.63
CA ASP A 266 11.88 -29.83 -10.89
C ASP A 266 11.25 -30.67 -12.01
N SER A 267 11.89 -30.59 -13.19
CA SER A 267 11.48 -31.38 -14.35
C SER A 267 11.70 -32.89 -14.19
N LYS A 268 12.66 -33.32 -13.35
CA LYS A 268 13.03 -34.73 -13.16
C LYS A 268 12.11 -35.40 -12.15
N ASN A 269 11.90 -34.74 -11.01
CA ASN A 269 10.99 -35.21 -9.95
C ASN A 269 9.52 -34.80 -10.21
N GLN A 270 9.27 -34.11 -11.32
CA GLN A 270 7.95 -33.73 -11.81
C GLN A 270 7.11 -32.95 -10.81
N PHE A 271 7.70 -31.94 -10.17
CA PHE A 271 6.98 -31.07 -9.25
C PHE A 271 7.25 -29.59 -9.50
N ILE A 272 6.28 -28.77 -9.11
CA ILE A 272 6.29 -27.31 -9.16
C ILE A 272 5.91 -26.82 -7.76
N GLU A 273 6.68 -25.91 -7.19
CA GLU A 273 6.36 -25.25 -5.92
C GLU A 273 6.08 -23.77 -6.17
N LEU A 274 4.86 -23.35 -5.84
CA LEU A 274 4.36 -21.97 -5.95
C LEU A 274 4.00 -21.46 -4.56
N ASP A 275 4.38 -20.23 -4.26
CA ASP A 275 3.94 -19.53 -3.05
C ASP A 275 2.93 -18.44 -3.42
N LEU A 276 1.80 -18.41 -2.72
CA LEU A 276 0.82 -17.33 -2.73
C LEU A 276 1.06 -16.44 -1.51
N ILE A 277 1.38 -15.17 -1.76
CA ILE A 277 1.83 -14.24 -0.73
C ILE A 277 0.83 -13.10 -0.64
N PHE A 278 0.15 -12.98 0.50
CA PHE A 278 -0.80 -11.90 0.79
C PHE A 278 -0.18 -10.90 1.77
N PHE A 279 -0.11 -9.63 1.39
CA PHE A 279 0.62 -8.61 2.17
C PHE A 279 0.05 -7.20 1.96
N PRO A 280 0.30 -6.25 2.88
CA PRO A 280 -0.11 -4.86 2.71
C PRO A 280 0.70 -4.13 1.62
N GLY A 281 0.03 -3.28 0.84
CA GLY A 281 0.62 -2.49 -0.25
C GLY A 281 1.69 -1.51 0.19
N SER A 282 1.73 -1.12 1.46
CA SER A 282 2.82 -0.31 2.03
C SER A 282 4.19 -0.98 1.96
N HIS A 283 4.24 -2.32 1.80
CA HIS A 283 5.46 -3.09 1.60
C HIS A 283 5.67 -3.54 0.15
N SER A 284 4.82 -3.12 -0.79
CA SER A 284 5.14 -3.26 -2.21
C SER A 284 6.22 -2.25 -2.60
N SER A 285 7.08 -2.60 -3.56
CA SER A 285 8.19 -1.74 -3.99
C SER A 285 7.67 -0.37 -4.47
N LEU A 286 8.58 0.61 -4.51
CA LEU A 286 8.44 2.04 -4.87
C LEU A 286 7.76 2.37 -6.21
N LYS A 287 7.20 1.36 -6.89
CA LYS A 287 6.61 1.46 -8.23
C LYS A 287 5.24 2.13 -8.24
N GLU A 288 4.51 2.17 -7.13
CA GLU A 288 3.12 2.64 -7.14
C GLU A 288 2.90 3.96 -6.40
N ARG A 289 2.43 4.96 -7.14
CA ARG A 289 1.74 6.11 -6.55
C ARG A 289 0.52 5.58 -5.80
N PRO A 290 0.30 5.94 -4.52
CA PRO A 290 -0.99 5.70 -3.90
C PRO A 290 -2.06 6.40 -4.74
N TYR A 291 -3.04 5.64 -5.20
CA TYR A 291 -4.14 6.19 -5.99
C TYR A 291 -4.97 7.12 -5.11
N TYR A 292 -5.44 8.21 -5.70
CA TYR A 292 -6.27 9.20 -5.03
C TYR A 292 -7.45 8.55 -4.28
N ASP A 293 -8.07 7.50 -4.80
CA ASP A 293 -9.23 6.86 -4.18
C ASP A 293 -8.92 6.19 -2.83
N ASP A 294 -7.75 5.56 -2.67
CA ASP A 294 -7.35 4.94 -1.39
C ASP A 294 -6.90 6.00 -0.37
N ILE A 295 -6.37 7.11 -0.86
CA ILE A 295 -6.05 8.29 -0.05
C ILE A 295 -7.35 8.97 0.40
N VAL A 296 -8.29 9.17 -0.51
CA VAL A 296 -9.61 9.76 -0.27
C VAL A 296 -10.42 8.89 0.67
N ALA A 297 -10.39 7.56 0.53
CA ALA A 297 -11.02 6.63 1.45
C ALA A 297 -10.42 6.66 2.87
N LYS A 298 -9.13 6.98 3.00
CA LYS A 298 -8.46 7.17 4.31
C LYS A 298 -8.63 8.58 4.88
N LEU A 299 -8.85 9.59 4.04
CA LEU A 299 -8.92 11.02 4.44
C LEU A 299 -10.34 11.53 4.63
N LEU A 300 -11.34 10.95 3.96
CA LEU A 300 -12.74 11.31 4.18
C LEU A 300 -13.28 10.48 5.34
N PRO A 301 -13.67 11.11 6.47
CA PRO A 301 -14.63 10.45 7.33
C PRO A 301 -15.88 10.19 6.49
N SER A 302 -16.49 9.01 6.66
CA SER A 302 -17.79 8.67 6.09
C SER A 302 -18.70 9.90 6.20
N ARG A 303 -19.07 10.49 5.07
CA ARG A 303 -20.09 11.55 5.06
C ARG A 303 -21.42 10.83 5.13
N ASP A 304 -22.00 10.84 6.32
CA ASP A 304 -23.46 10.90 6.47
C ASP A 304 -23.93 12.33 6.17
#